data_AF-A0A2G5NJB0-F1
#
_entry.id   AF-A0A2G5NJB0-F1
#
_cell.length_a   1.000
_cell.length_b   1.000
_cell.length_c   1.000
_cell.angle_alpha   90.00
_cell.angle_beta   90.00
_cell.angle_gamma   90.00
#
_symmetry.space_group_name_H-M   'P 1'
#
loop_
_entity.id
_entity.type
_entity.pdbx_description
1 polymer ?
#
loop_
_entity_poly.entity_id
_entity_poly.type
_entity_poly.pdbx_seq_one_letter_code
_entity_poly.pdbx_strand_id
1 'polypeptide(L)'
;EKKLIRDKGIKVFTMHEIDRLGMTNVMEEAIAHVTKGTDGIHLSLDLDALDPLDAPGVGTPVMGGTTYRETHLAMEMLGEHGII
;
A
#
# COMPACT_ATOMS: atom_id res chain seq x y z
N GLU A 1 -9.68 13.79 -6.33
CA GLU A 1 -9.38 13.69 -4.88
C GLU A 1 -8.10 14.41 -4.40
N LYS A 2 -7.07 14.63 -5.24
CA LYS A 2 -5.74 15.12 -4.81
C LYS A 2 -5.75 16.33 -3.84
N LYS A 3 -6.62 17.32 -4.07
CA LYS A 3 -6.76 18.49 -3.18
C LYS A 3 -7.28 18.09 -1.79
N LEU A 4 -8.32 17.25 -1.73
CA LEU A 4 -8.92 16.79 -0.48
C LEU A 4 -7.92 15.96 0.35
N ILE A 5 -7.16 15.06 -0.29
CA ILE A 5 -6.12 14.26 0.35
C ILE A 5 -5.08 15.17 1.01
N ARG A 6 -4.61 16.20 0.28
CA ARG A 6 -3.64 17.17 0.78
C ARG A 6 -4.20 18.00 1.93
N ASP A 7 -5.43 18.51 1.77
CA ASP A 7 -6.09 19.35 2.78
C ASP A 7 -6.37 18.58 4.08
N LYS A 8 -6.57 17.25 4.00
CA LYS A 8 -6.78 16.37 5.15
C LYS A 8 -5.49 15.81 5.75
N GLY A 9 -4.33 16.05 5.13
CA GLY A 9 -3.04 15.55 5.62
C GLY A 9 -2.92 14.03 5.59
N ILE A 10 -3.63 13.36 4.68
CA ILE A 10 -3.56 11.90 4.54
C ILE A 10 -2.19 11.54 3.94
N LYS A 11 -1.44 10.66 4.61
CA LYS A 11 -0.19 10.12 4.09
C LYS A 11 -0.51 9.21 2.90
N VAL A 12 0.11 9.47 1.76
CA VAL A 12 -0.09 8.70 0.52
C VAL A 12 1.27 8.32 -0.04
N PHE A 13 1.39 7.06 -0.43
CA PHE A 13 2.49 6.54 -1.24
C PHE A 13 1.91 6.13 -2.58
N THR A 14 2.36 6.77 -3.64
CA THR A 14 2.01 6.45 -5.02
C THR A 14 3.02 5.47 -5.59
N MET A 15 2.74 4.93 -6.77
CA MET A 15 3.72 4.11 -7.50
C MET A 15 5.07 4.81 -7.68
N HIS A 16 5.10 6.15 -7.76
CA HIS A 16 6.34 6.91 -7.81
C HIS A 16 7.22 6.75 -6.56
N GLU A 17 6.61 6.72 -5.37
CA GLU A 17 7.34 6.49 -4.12
C GLU A 17 7.79 5.03 -4.03
N ILE A 18 6.97 4.08 -4.46
CA ILE A 18 7.33 2.65 -4.50
C ILE A 18 8.52 2.43 -5.45
N ASP A 19 8.51 3.03 -6.64
CA ASP A 19 9.63 2.96 -7.60
C ASP A 19 10.93 3.53 -7.03
N ARG A 20 10.85 4.62 -6.26
CA ARG A 20 12.03 5.33 -5.74
C ARG A 20 12.59 4.74 -4.46
N LEU A 21 11.71 4.33 -3.56
CA LEU A 21 12.07 3.93 -2.20
C LEU A 21 12.09 2.41 -2.04
N GLY A 22 11.38 1.69 -2.92
CA GLY A 22 11.11 0.26 -2.79
C GLY A 22 9.98 -0.02 -1.80
N MET A 23 9.28 -1.14 -2.03
CA MET A 23 8.14 -1.55 -1.22
C MET A 23 8.49 -1.70 0.27
N THR A 24 9.68 -2.22 0.60
CA THR A 24 10.12 -2.37 2.01
C THR A 24 10.10 -1.04 2.76
N ASN A 25 10.78 -0.01 2.23
CA ASN A 25 10.88 1.28 2.92
C ASN A 25 9.52 1.97 3.00
N VAL A 26 8.69 1.85 1.95
CA VAL A 26 7.32 2.36 1.97
C VAL A 26 6.50 1.71 3.08
N MET A 27 6.59 0.39 3.24
CA MET A 27 5.85 -0.34 4.26
C MET A 27 6.36 -0.05 5.67
N GLU A 28 7.67 0.08 5.89
CA GLU A 28 8.23 0.50 7.18
C GLU A 28 7.70 1.87 7.60
N GLU A 29 7.73 2.85 6.69
CA GLU A 29 7.19 4.18 6.95
C GLU A 29 5.68 4.16 7.18
N ALA A 30 4.94 3.37 6.39
CA ALA A 30 3.50 3.26 6.51
C ALA A 30 3.12 2.68 7.87
N ILE A 31 3.70 1.54 8.25
CA ILE A 31 3.46 0.85 9.52
C ILE A 31 3.80 1.78 10.70
N ALA A 32 4.97 2.42 10.68
CA ALA A 32 5.37 3.36 11.73
C ALA A 32 4.40 4.56 11.85
N HIS A 33 3.82 5.01 10.73
CA HIS A 33 2.84 6.08 10.72
C HIS A 33 1.49 5.63 11.29
N VAL A 34 0.97 4.49 10.83
CA VAL A 34 -0.38 4.04 11.18
C VAL A 34 -0.47 3.43 12.58
N THR A 35 0.62 2.88 13.12
CA THR A 35 0.67 2.35 14.50
C THR A 35 0.73 3.44 15.57
N LYS A 36 0.99 4.70 15.19
CA LYS A 36 1.21 5.78 16.13
C LYS A 36 -0.11 6.24 16.76
N GLY A 37 -0.40 5.72 17.94
CA GLY A 37 -1.58 6.12 18.74
C GLY A 37 -2.88 5.46 18.29
N THR A 38 -2.79 4.29 17.67
CA THR A 38 -3.95 3.48 17.26
C THR A 38 -3.99 2.17 18.05
N ASP A 39 -5.19 1.73 18.42
CA ASP A 39 -5.40 0.46 19.13
C ASP A 39 -5.43 -0.76 18.20
N GLY A 40 -5.49 -0.53 16.89
CA GLY A 40 -5.51 -1.58 15.87
C GLY A 40 -5.53 -1.00 14.46
N ILE A 41 -5.25 -1.85 13.48
CA ILE A 41 -5.13 -1.46 12.08
C ILE A 41 -6.12 -2.29 11.26
N HIS A 42 -6.79 -1.64 10.33
CA HIS A 42 -7.62 -2.31 9.33
C HIS A 42 -6.91 -2.24 7.98
N LEU A 43 -6.67 -3.40 7.38
CA LEU A 43 -6.19 -3.51 6.01
C LEU A 43 -7.38 -3.63 5.05
N SER A 44 -7.52 -2.65 4.17
CA SER A 44 -8.40 -2.73 3.00
C SER A 44 -7.52 -2.83 1.76
N LEU A 45 -7.50 -4.02 1.14
CA LEU A 45 -6.73 -4.30 -0.06
C LEU A 45 -7.68 -4.41 -1.24
N ASP A 46 -7.56 -3.49 -2.19
CA ASP A 46 -8.17 -3.65 -3.51
C ASP A 46 -7.19 -4.36 -4.44
N LEU A 47 -7.67 -5.36 -5.19
CA LEU A 47 -6.82 -6.13 -6.10
C LEU A 47 -6.44 -5.33 -7.34
N ASP A 48 -7.16 -4.25 -7.64
CA ASP A 48 -6.84 -3.36 -8.77
C ASP A 48 -5.55 -2.54 -8.57
N ALA A 49 -4.98 -2.54 -7.36
CA ALA A 49 -3.68 -1.95 -7.06
C ALA A 49 -2.51 -2.76 -7.64
N LEU A 50 -2.72 -4.07 -7.87
CA LEU A 50 -1.72 -4.92 -8.50
C LEU A 50 -1.70 -4.69 -10.01
N ASP A 51 -0.55 -4.92 -10.62
CA ASP A 51 -0.47 -4.84 -12.07
C ASP A 51 -1.43 -5.87 -12.72
N PRO A 52 -2.18 -5.51 -13.77
CA PRO A 52 -3.13 -6.41 -14.43
C PRO A 52 -2.50 -7.69 -14.99
N LEU A 53 -1.17 -7.72 -15.19
CA LEU A 53 -0.45 -8.94 -15.53
C LEU A 53 -0.49 -9.98 -14.41
N ASP A 54 -0.46 -9.53 -13.15
CA ASP A 54 -0.54 -10.37 -11.96
C ASP A 54 -1.99 -10.55 -11.47
N ALA A 55 -2.85 -9.53 -11.63
CA ALA A 55 -4.26 -9.54 -11.21
C ALA A 55 -5.22 -9.14 -12.35
N PRO A 56 -5.46 -10.00 -13.36
CA PRO A 56 -6.32 -9.67 -14.50
C PRO A 56 -7.82 -9.66 -14.17
N GLY A 57 -8.22 -10.26 -13.05
CA GLY A 57 -9.62 -10.47 -12.66
C GLY A 57 -10.28 -9.29 -11.93
N VAL A 58 -9.86 -8.05 -12.22
CA VAL A 58 -10.33 -6.84 -11.51
C VAL A 58 -11.27 -5.99 -12.38
N GLY A 59 -12.17 -5.25 -11.74
CA GLY A 59 -13.18 -4.46 -12.44
C GLY A 59 -12.62 -3.27 -13.22
N THR A 60 -11.51 -2.69 -12.75
CA THR A 60 -10.89 -1.50 -13.35
C THR A 60 -9.36 -1.65 -13.39
N PRO A 61 -8.80 -2.39 -14.38
CA PRO A 61 -7.36 -2.61 -14.46
C PRO A 61 -6.61 -1.29 -14.74
N VAL A 62 -5.56 -1.02 -13.95
CA VAL A 62 -4.66 0.14 -14.15
C VAL A 62 -3.24 -0.37 -14.33
N MET A 63 -2.60 -0.01 -15.45
CA MET A 63 -1.23 -0.43 -15.76
C MET A 63 -0.19 0.21 -14.82
N GLY A 64 0.87 -0.52 -14.51
CA GLY A 64 1.97 -0.04 -13.67
C GLY A 64 1.63 -0.09 -12.18
N GLY A 65 0.87 -1.11 -11.78
CA GLY A 65 0.56 -1.42 -10.39
C GLY A 65 1.71 -2.15 -9.70
N THR A 66 1.49 -2.55 -8.45
CA THR A 66 2.48 -3.35 -7.71
C THR A 66 2.59 -4.75 -8.30
N THR A 67 3.80 -5.30 -8.27
CA THR A 67 4.01 -6.70 -8.63
C THR A 67 3.47 -7.63 -7.55
N TYR A 68 3.25 -8.90 -7.90
CA TYR A 68 2.91 -9.95 -6.94
C TYR A 68 3.89 -10.00 -5.76
N ARG A 69 5.21 -9.90 -6.03
CA ARG A 69 6.25 -9.99 -4.99
C ARG A 69 6.23 -8.81 -4.03
N GLU A 70 5.99 -7.61 -4.53
CA GLU A 70 5.89 -6.42 -3.68
C GLU A 70 4.65 -6.48 -2.80
N THR A 71 3.52 -6.88 -3.37
CA THR A 71 2.27 -7.03 -2.61
C THR A 71 2.40 -8.14 -1.56
N HIS A 72 2.99 -9.28 -1.92
CA HIS A 72 3.27 -10.37 -0.99
C HIS A 72 4.18 -9.91 0.16
N LEU A 73 5.27 -9.22 -0.16
CA LEU A 73 6.18 -8.65 0.84
C LEU A 73 5.46 -7.68 1.78
N ALA A 74 4.58 -6.83 1.25
CA ALA A 74 3.77 -5.92 2.06
C ALA A 74 2.89 -6.69 3.06
N MET A 75 2.29 -7.81 2.64
CA MET A 75 1.48 -8.66 3.51
C MET A 75 2.33 -9.39 4.57
N GLU A 76 3.51 -9.90 4.19
CA GLU A 76 4.46 -10.52 5.12
C GLU A 76 4.87 -9.53 6.22
N MET A 77 5.26 -8.31 5.84
CA MET A 77 5.67 -7.28 6.78
C MET A 77 4.56 -6.88 7.76
N LEU A 78 3.31 -6.77 7.28
CA LEU A 78 2.17 -6.49 8.15
C LEU A 78 1.90 -7.66 9.12
N GLY A 79 2.01 -8.91 8.65
CA GLY A 79 1.84 -10.11 9.47
C GLY A 79 2.94 -10.26 10.54
N GLU A 80 4.20 -9.96 10.19
CA GLU A 80 5.34 -10.00 11.11
C GLU A 80 5.21 -8.98 12.26
N HIS A 81 4.62 -7.82 11.98
CA HIS A 81 4.38 -6.80 12.99
C HIS A 81 3.23 -7.15 13.95
N GLY A 82 2.44 -8.19 13.67
CA GLY A 82 1.30 -8.61 14.51
C GLY A 82 0.23 -7.52 14.65
N ILE A 83 0.14 -6.64 13.66
CA ILE A 83 -0.74 -5.45 13.65
C ILE A 83 -2.05 -5.68 12.90
N ILE A 84 -2.21 -6.85 12.29
CA ILE A 84 -3.43 -7.36 11.65
C ILE A 84 -3.72 -8.78 12.12
#